data_AF-A4EGC8-F1
#
_entry.id   AF-A4EGC8-F1
#
_cell.length_a   1.000
_cell.length_b   1.000
_cell.length_c   1.000
_cell.angle_alpha   90.00
_cell.angle_beta   90.00
_cell.angle_gamma   90.00
#
_symmetry.space_group_name_H-M   'P 1'
#
loop_
_entity.id
_entity.type
_entity.pdbx_description
1 polymer ?
#
loop_
_entity_poly.entity_id
_entity_poly.type
_entity_poly.pdbx_seq_one_letter_code
_entity_poly.pdbx_strand_id
1 'polypeptide(L)' 'MKAIFAGLAAAVVITIAAGYGLPQIGYASEDVHSNENVRLD' A
#
# COMPACT_ATOMS: atom_id res chain seq x y z
N MET A 1 19.49 -16.01 11.78
CA MET A 1 18.97 -15.96 10.38
C MET A 1 17.48 -16.24 10.28
N LYS A 2 16.90 -17.27 10.94
CA LYS A 2 15.46 -17.58 10.86
C LYS A 2 14.53 -16.41 11.23
N ALA A 3 14.91 -15.61 12.23
CA ALA A 3 14.16 -14.42 12.63
C ALA A 3 14.09 -13.33 11.55
N ILE A 4 15.13 -13.19 10.71
CA ILE A 4 15.15 -12.23 9.61
C ILE A 4 14.16 -12.66 8.52
N PHE A 5 14.14 -13.95 8.18
CA PHE A 5 13.19 -14.49 7.22
C PHE A 5 11.74 -14.41 7.71
N ALA A 6 11.50 -14.62 9.00
CA ALA A 6 10.18 -14.44 9.59
C ALA A 6 9.71 -12.97 9.52
N GLY A 7 10.61 -12.02 9.83
CA GLY A 7 10.31 -10.58 9.70
C GLY A 7 10.05 -10.16 8.26
N LEU A 8 10.85 -10.67 7.31
CA LEU A 8 10.65 -10.43 5.88
C LEU A 8 9.30 -11.00 5.40
N ALA A 9 8.98 -12.23 5.78
CA ALA A 9 7.71 -12.86 5.42
C ALA A 9 6.51 -12.08 5.98
N ALA A 10 6.60 -11.63 7.24
CA ALA A 10 5.57 -10.78 7.84
C ALA A 10 5.40 -9.46 7.08
N ALA A 11 6.49 -8.79 6.71
CA ALA A 11 6.45 -7.55 5.95
C ALA A 11 5.78 -7.75 4.58
N VAL A 12 6.10 -8.83 3.85
CA VAL A 12 5.47 -9.15 2.56
C VAL A 12 3.96 -9.31 2.71
N VAL A 13 3.50 -10.05 3.71
CA VAL A 13 2.06 -10.26 3.96
C VAL A 13 1.36 -8.94 4.26
N ILE A 14 1.95 -8.09 5.09
CA ILE A 14 1.40 -6.76 5.43
C ILE A 14 1.30 -5.89 4.17
N THR A 15 2.33 -5.86 3.33
CA THR A 15 2.34 -5.06 2.10
C THR A 15 1.24 -5.51 1.13
N ILE A 16 1.06 -6.82 0.95
CA ILE A 16 0.00 -7.36 0.09
C ILE A 16 -1.38 -7.01 0.67
N ALA A 17 -1.59 -7.23 1.97
CA ALA A 17 -2.85 -6.91 2.63
C ALA A 17 -3.18 -5.42 2.54
N ALA A 18 -2.20 -4.54 2.70
CA ALA A 18 -2.37 -3.10 2.53
C ALA A 18 -2.71 -2.73 1.08
N GLY A 19 -2.03 -3.33 0.11
CA GLY A 19 -2.26 -3.06 -1.32
C GLY A 19 -3.67 -3.41 -1.81
N TYR A 20 -4.32 -4.42 -1.23
CA TYR A 20 -5.71 -4.77 -1.56
C TYR A 20 -6.74 -4.17 -0.59
N GLY A 21 -6.39 -4.03 0.68
CA GLY A 21 -7.30 -3.54 1.72
C GLY A 21 -7.48 -2.03 1.67
N LEU A 22 -6.39 -1.25 1.56
CA LEU A 22 -6.45 0.21 1.53
C LEU A 22 -7.31 0.76 0.37
N PRO A 23 -7.24 0.22 -0.87
CA PRO A 23 -8.13 0.68 -1.94
C PRO A 23 -9.61 0.39 -1.67
N GLN A 24 -9.94 -0.73 -1.02
CA GLN A 24 -11.33 -1.09 -0.71
C GLN A 24 -11.99 -0.13 0.28
N ILE A 25 -11.19 0.49 1.16
CA ILE A 25 -11.66 1.50 2.14
C ILE A 25 -11.41 2.94 1.65
N GLY A 26 -11.13 3.14 0.36
CA GLY A 26 -11.02 4.47 -0.25
C GLY A 26 -9.66 5.16 -0.11
N TYR A 27 -8.62 4.42 0.30
CA TYR A 27 -7.23 4.89 0.35
C TYR A 27 -6.43 4.38 -0.86
N ALA A 28 -7.02 4.42 -2.06
CA ALA A 28 -6.30 4.11 -3.29
C ALA A 28 -5.36 5.29 -3.63
N SER A 29 -4.07 5.02 -3.81
CA SER A 29 -3.08 6.05 -4.19
C SER A 29 -3.42 6.79 -5.49
N GLU A 30 -4.21 6.16 -6.37
CA GLU A 30 -4.73 6.74 -7.62
C GLU A 30 -5.72 7.89 -7.38
N ASP A 31 -6.55 7.83 -6.34
CA ASP A 31 -7.54 8.86 -6.02
C ASP A 31 -6.89 10.14 -5.47
N VAL A 32 -5.70 10.02 -4.87
CA VAL A 32 -4.94 11.16 -4.37
C VAL A 32 -4.23 11.92 -5.50
N HIS A 33 -3.87 11.26 -6.59
CA HIS A 33 -3.15 11.87 -7.72
C HIS A 33 -4.02 12.27 -8.92
N SER A 34 -5.29 11.83 -8.98
CA SER A 34 -6.24 12.19 -10.07
C SER A 34 -7.30 13.24 -9.69
N ASN A 35 -7.14 13.93 -8.55
CA ASN A 35 -8.03 15.05 -8.20
C ASN A 35 -7.69 16.28 -9.06
N GLU A 36 -8.70 16.99 -9.59
CA GLU A 36 -8.51 18.23 -10.37
C GLU A 36 -7.76 19.33 -9.59
N ASN A 37 -7.69 19.21 -8.25
CA ASN A 37 -6.88 20.08 -7.40
C ASN A 37 -5.39 19.69 -7.31
N VAL A 38 -4.99 18.51 -7.79
CA VAL A 38 -3.57 18.10 -7.85
C VAL A 38 -3.07 18.40 -9.26
N ARG A 39 -2.71 19.66 -9.45
CA ARG A 39 -1.94 20.14 -10.60
C ARG A 39 -0.66 19.32 -10.71
N LEU A 40 -0.63 18.41 -11.67
CA LEU A 40 0.56 17.65 -12.09
C LEU A 40 1.25 18.29 -13.30
N ASP A 41 0.91 19.55 -13.62
CA ASP A 41 1.62 20.42 -14.56
C ASP A 41 2.79 21.18 -13.92
#